data_AF-A0AAN6GTZ4-F1
#
_entry.id   AF-A0AAN6GTZ4-F1
#
_cell.length_a   1.000
_cell.length_b   1.000
_cell.length_c   1.000
_cell.angle_alpha   90.00
_cell.angle_beta   90.00
_cell.angle_gamma   90.00
#
_symmetry.space_group_name_H-M   'P 1'
#
loop_
_entity.id
_entity.type
_entity.pdbx_description
1 polymer ?
#
loop_
_entity_poly.entity_id
_entity_poly.type
_entity_poly.pdbx_seq_one_letter_code
_entity_poly.pdbx_strand_id
1 'polypeptide(L)'
;MLSKNFYLLATALLASGAFALDSTQQNNANIVAQTAKNYGTSAPIQACVTAVATAITESNLYMYANKNVPASLNYPHDKVGSDHDSVGLFQQRVSIYKNIAADMNAAGSTRQFLAEMVKISGWQTMDPGTLAQKVQRSA
;
A
#
# COMPACT_ATOMS: atom_id res chain seq x y z
N MET A 1 -13.17 -4.37 6.78
CA MET A 1 -13.63 -2.96 6.66
C MET A 1 -12.97 -2.15 7.77
N LEU A 2 -11.87 -1.47 7.49
CA LEU A 2 -11.18 -0.63 8.47
C LEU A 2 -11.92 0.72 8.60
N SER A 3 -12.25 1.12 9.83
CA SER A 3 -13.04 2.32 10.13
C SER A 3 -12.18 3.58 10.07
N LYS A 4 -12.81 4.76 9.90
CA LYS A 4 -12.14 6.08 9.81
C LYS A 4 -11.17 6.36 10.98
N ASN A 5 -11.38 5.74 12.15
CA ASN A 5 -10.52 5.91 13.33
C ASN A 5 -9.11 5.31 13.15
N PHE A 6 -8.94 4.34 12.24
CA PHE A 6 -7.64 3.71 12.00
C PHE A 6 -6.70 4.60 11.17
N TYR A 7 -7.25 5.39 10.24
CA TYR A 7 -6.49 6.34 9.42
C TYR A 7 -6.00 7.54 10.23
N LEU A 8 -6.79 8.00 11.21
CA LEU A 8 -6.34 8.97 12.21
C LEU A 8 -5.14 8.45 13.00
N LEU A 9 -5.12 7.15 13.33
CA LEU A 9 -3.99 6.50 14.01
C LEU A 9 -2.74 6.42 13.13
N ALA A 10 -2.87 6.07 11.85
CA ALA A 10 -1.75 6.03 10.90
C ALA A 10 -1.16 7.42 10.65
N THR A 11 -2.02 8.45 10.58
CA THR A 11 -1.60 9.85 10.45
C THR A 11 -0.92 10.35 11.72
N ALA A 12 -1.42 9.94 12.90
CA ALA A 12 -0.80 10.25 14.19
C ALA A 12 0.52 9.49 14.41
N LEU A 13 0.67 8.25 13.92
CA LEU A 13 1.93 7.49 13.99
C LEU A 13 3.03 8.18 13.16
N LEU A 14 2.68 8.64 11.96
CA LEU A 14 3.59 9.40 11.10
C LEU A 14 4.00 10.75 11.70
N ALA A 15 3.11 11.42 12.44
CA ALA A 15 3.37 12.73 13.04
C ALA A 15 4.08 12.67 14.41
N SER A 16 3.98 11.57 15.14
CA SER A 16 4.44 11.47 16.55
C SER A 16 5.86 10.93 16.73
N GLY A 17 6.48 10.36 15.69
CA GLY A 17 7.79 9.71 15.82
C GLY A 17 7.80 8.52 16.81
N ALA A 18 6.63 8.04 17.24
CA ALA A 18 6.47 7.10 18.35
C ALA A 18 6.77 5.63 18.00
N PHE A 19 7.10 5.34 16.74
CA PHE A 19 7.73 4.10 16.32
C PHE A 19 8.85 4.45 15.35
N ALA A 20 10.10 4.27 15.78
CA ALA A 20 11.20 4.24 14.82
C ALA A 20 10.94 3.05 13.89
N LEU A 21 10.63 3.33 12.62
CA LEU A 21 10.53 2.31 11.59
C LEU A 21 11.84 1.51 11.55
N ASP A 22 11.77 0.19 11.41
CA ASP A 22 12.99 -0.58 11.16
C ASP A 22 13.55 -0.30 9.75
N SER A 23 14.75 -0.81 9.46
CA SER A 23 15.40 -0.57 8.17
C SER A 23 14.59 -1.10 6.97
N THR A 24 13.85 -2.19 7.16
CA THR A 24 12.98 -2.80 6.13
C THR A 24 11.79 -1.89 5.84
N GLN A 25 11.09 -1.44 6.87
CA GLN A 25 9.95 -0.52 6.76
C GLN A 25 10.38 0.81 6.16
N GLN A 26 11.54 1.36 6.56
CA GLN A 26 12.11 2.57 5.97
C GLN A 26 12.41 2.39 4.48
N ASN A 27 13.04 1.27 4.10
CA ASN A 27 13.33 0.98 2.70
C ASN A 27 12.05 0.87 1.86
N ASN A 28 11.06 0.12 2.33
CA ASN A 28 9.77 -0.03 1.64
C ASN A 28 9.03 1.31 1.56
N ALA A 29 9.00 2.11 2.64
CA ALA A 29 8.41 3.45 2.62
C ALA A 29 9.08 4.37 1.59
N ASN A 30 10.41 4.34 1.50
CA ASN A 30 11.16 5.11 0.52
C ASN A 30 10.81 4.70 -0.92
N ILE A 31 10.71 3.39 -1.20
CA ILE A 31 10.33 2.88 -2.51
C ILE A 31 8.89 3.29 -2.87
N VAL A 32 7.93 3.16 -1.95
CA VAL A 32 6.54 3.59 -2.15
C VAL A 32 6.49 5.09 -2.46
N ALA A 33 7.13 5.91 -1.63
CA ALA A 33 7.13 7.36 -1.76
C ALA A 33 7.77 7.82 -3.08
N GLN A 34 8.93 7.28 -3.44
CA GLN A 34 9.62 7.60 -4.70
C GLN A 34 8.81 7.15 -5.91
N THR A 35 8.24 5.94 -5.87
CA THR A 35 7.41 5.41 -6.95
C THR A 35 6.17 6.29 -7.17
N ALA A 36 5.50 6.71 -6.10
CA ALA A 36 4.33 7.56 -6.19
C ALA A 36 4.63 8.97 -6.70
N LYS A 37 5.72 9.58 -6.22
CA LYS A 37 6.19 10.89 -6.73
C LYS A 37 6.54 10.82 -8.22
N ASN A 38 7.14 9.72 -8.66
CA ASN A 38 7.59 9.51 -10.04
C ASN A 38 6.53 8.86 -10.95
N TYR A 39 5.30 8.66 -10.47
CA TYR A 39 4.25 8.02 -11.27
C TYR A 39 3.71 8.93 -12.40
N GLY A 40 4.03 10.24 -12.37
CA GLY A 40 3.62 11.18 -13.42
C GLY A 40 2.18 11.68 -13.29
N THR A 41 1.62 11.68 -12.07
CA THR A 41 0.29 12.24 -11.82
C THR A 41 0.29 13.77 -11.74
N SER A 42 -0.89 14.38 -11.84
CA SER A 42 -1.09 15.81 -11.62
C SER A 42 -0.95 16.26 -10.16
N ALA A 43 -0.92 15.34 -9.20
CA ALA A 43 -0.83 15.63 -7.77
C ALA A 43 0.11 14.62 -7.06
N PRO A 44 1.43 14.68 -7.32
CA PRO A 44 2.39 13.67 -6.85
C PRO A 44 2.51 13.59 -5.32
N ILE A 45 2.29 14.69 -4.61
CA ILE A 45 2.28 14.70 -3.14
C ILE A 45 1.07 13.94 -2.59
N GLN A 46 -0.13 14.18 -3.15
CA GLN A 46 -1.34 13.45 -2.77
C GLN A 46 -1.20 11.95 -3.01
N ALA A 47 -0.63 11.57 -4.17
CA ALA A 47 -0.34 10.18 -4.51
C ALA A 47 0.62 9.54 -3.48
N CYS A 48 1.71 10.24 -3.14
CA CYS A 48 2.69 9.80 -2.15
C CYS A 48 2.08 9.60 -0.76
N VAL A 49 1.37 10.60 -0.25
CA VAL A 49 0.75 10.54 1.09
C VAL A 49 -0.25 9.39 1.16
N THR A 50 -1.11 9.26 0.16
CA THR A 50 -2.13 8.21 0.11
C THR A 50 -1.50 6.82 0.03
N ALA A 51 -0.52 6.61 -0.85
CA ALA A 51 0.13 5.31 -1.01
C ALA A 51 0.89 4.88 0.26
N VAL A 52 1.67 5.78 0.86
CA VAL A 52 2.41 5.48 2.10
C VAL A 52 1.46 5.21 3.26
N ALA A 53 0.43 6.04 3.45
CA ALA A 53 -0.57 5.84 4.50
C ALA A 53 -1.32 4.50 4.34
N THR A 54 -1.61 4.11 3.10
CA THR A 54 -2.22 2.81 2.79
C THR A 54 -1.28 1.67 3.15
N ALA A 55 -0.01 1.70 2.69
CA ALA A 55 0.95 0.65 2.98
C ALA A 55 1.24 0.48 4.49
N ILE A 56 1.27 1.58 5.25
CA ILE A 56 1.35 1.52 6.72
C ILE A 56 0.13 0.81 7.30
N THR A 57 -1.06 1.17 6.84
CA THR A 57 -2.32 0.63 7.36
C THR A 57 -2.48 -0.85 7.04
N GLU A 58 -2.14 -1.27 5.83
CA GLU A 58 -2.40 -2.62 5.33
C GLU A 58 -1.32 -3.63 5.77
N SER A 59 -0.06 -3.21 5.87
CA SER A 59 1.05 -4.14 6.11
C SER A 59 2.06 -3.66 7.14
N ASN A 60 1.87 -2.48 7.73
CA ASN A 60 2.90 -1.80 8.51
C ASN A 60 4.21 -1.68 7.70
N LEU A 61 4.12 -1.43 6.38
CA LEU A 61 5.24 -1.33 5.45
C LEU A 61 6.08 -2.61 5.25
N TYR A 62 5.55 -3.79 5.57
CA TYR A 62 6.22 -5.06 5.28
C TYR A 62 5.67 -5.73 4.04
N MET A 63 6.55 -6.30 3.23
CA MET A 63 6.16 -7.15 2.10
C MET A 63 5.67 -8.50 2.63
N TYR A 64 4.36 -8.75 2.56
CA TYR A 64 3.78 -10.04 2.98
C TYR A 64 3.64 -11.00 1.82
N ALA A 65 4.27 -12.17 1.91
CA ALA A 65 3.82 -13.34 1.18
C ALA A 65 2.60 -13.97 1.90
N ASN A 66 1.90 -14.87 1.23
CA ASN A 66 0.70 -15.51 1.79
C ASN A 66 0.76 -17.03 1.61
N LYS A 67 0.61 -17.78 2.70
CA LYS A 67 0.64 -19.25 2.68
C LYS A 67 -0.48 -19.89 1.85
N ASN A 68 -1.61 -19.19 1.69
CA ASN A 68 -2.72 -19.62 0.84
C ASN A 68 -2.47 -19.30 -0.65
N VAL A 69 -1.42 -18.55 -0.96
CA VAL A 69 -0.95 -18.26 -2.31
C VAL A 69 0.49 -18.77 -2.44
N PRO A 70 0.72 -20.08 -2.63
CA PRO A 70 2.06 -20.66 -2.61
C PRO A 70 3.04 -20.00 -3.59
N ALA A 71 2.56 -19.52 -4.74
CA ALA A 71 3.37 -18.79 -5.71
C ALA A 71 4.01 -17.52 -5.12
N SER A 72 3.37 -16.85 -4.16
CA SER A 72 3.89 -15.65 -3.51
C SER A 72 5.13 -15.93 -2.65
N LEU A 73 5.28 -17.14 -2.13
CA LEU A 73 6.43 -17.55 -1.30
C LEU A 73 7.74 -17.60 -2.09
N ASN A 74 7.66 -17.62 -3.43
CA ASN A 74 8.83 -17.64 -4.32
C ASN A 74 9.42 -16.24 -4.58
N TYR A 75 8.79 -15.17 -4.08
CA TYR A 75 9.28 -13.80 -4.20
C TYR A 75 9.90 -13.31 -2.89
N PRO A 76 10.82 -12.32 -2.93
CA PRO A 76 11.32 -11.69 -1.71
C PRO A 76 10.17 -11.14 -0.85
N HIS A 77 10.19 -11.46 0.44
CA HIS A 77 9.18 -11.03 1.39
C HIS A 77 9.77 -10.89 2.79
N ASP A 78 9.13 -10.02 3.59
CA ASP A 78 9.55 -9.70 4.95
C ASP A 78 8.80 -10.56 5.98
N LYS A 79 7.54 -10.90 5.65
CA LYS A 79 6.62 -11.65 6.52
C LYS A 79 5.76 -12.60 5.70
N VAL A 80 5.17 -13.58 6.39
CA VAL A 80 4.20 -14.51 5.81
C VAL A 80 2.87 -14.37 6.55
N GLY A 81 1.80 -14.12 5.79
CA GLY A 81 0.43 -14.01 6.27
C GLY A 81 -0.45 -15.14 5.75
N SER A 82 -1.75 -15.02 6.01
CA SER A 82 -2.75 -15.98 5.53
C SER A 82 -4.15 -15.39 5.36
N ASP A 83 -4.26 -14.08 5.24
CA ASP A 83 -5.55 -13.43 5.02
C ASP A 83 -6.00 -13.66 3.57
N HIS A 84 -7.07 -14.43 3.38
CA HIS A 84 -7.60 -14.84 2.08
C HIS A 84 -6.47 -15.17 1.08
N ASP A 85 -6.42 -14.45 -0.05
CA ASP A 85 -5.38 -14.46 -1.07
C ASP A 85 -4.68 -13.08 -1.21
N SER A 86 -4.65 -12.29 -0.12
CA SER A 86 -4.00 -10.98 -0.04
C SER A 86 -2.48 -11.11 0.02
N VAL A 87 -1.72 -10.32 -0.74
CA VAL A 87 -0.25 -10.28 -0.71
C VAL A 87 0.29 -8.84 -0.81
N GLY A 88 1.57 -8.67 -0.51
CA GLY A 88 2.29 -7.42 -0.77
C GLY A 88 2.04 -6.28 0.23
N LEU A 89 2.62 -5.12 -0.06
CA LEU A 89 2.56 -3.93 0.81
C LEU A 89 1.15 -3.37 1.00
N PHE A 90 0.30 -3.54 -0.01
CA PHE A 90 -1.06 -3.00 -0.07
C PHE A 90 -2.14 -4.07 0.18
N GLN A 91 -1.73 -5.28 0.58
CA GLN A 91 -2.60 -6.45 0.79
C GLN A 91 -3.54 -6.71 -0.41
N GLN A 92 -2.96 -6.66 -1.61
CA GLN A 92 -3.68 -6.84 -2.87
C GLN A 92 -4.14 -8.29 -3.01
N ARG A 93 -5.42 -8.49 -3.33
CA ARG A 93 -6.01 -9.81 -3.56
C ARG A 93 -5.56 -10.34 -4.93
N VAL A 94 -4.83 -11.45 -4.97
CA VAL A 94 -4.32 -12.05 -6.21
C VAL A 94 -5.43 -12.45 -7.19
N SER A 95 -6.63 -12.74 -6.70
CA SER A 95 -7.83 -12.97 -7.50
C SER A 95 -8.25 -11.74 -8.32
N ILE A 96 -7.91 -10.54 -7.86
CA ILE A 96 -8.26 -9.26 -8.48
C ILE A 96 -7.05 -8.66 -9.20
N TYR A 97 -5.90 -8.58 -8.51
CA TYR A 97 -4.62 -8.17 -9.08
C TYR A 97 -3.89 -9.39 -9.66
N LYS A 98 -4.02 -9.60 -10.97
CA LYS A 98 -3.56 -10.82 -11.65
C LYS A 98 -2.03 -10.96 -11.75
N ASN A 99 -1.26 -9.94 -11.37
CA ASN A 99 0.19 -9.91 -11.52
C ASN A 99 0.91 -10.06 -10.17
N ILE A 100 1.00 -11.30 -9.68
CA ILE A 100 1.64 -11.63 -8.40
C ILE A 100 3.06 -11.08 -8.31
N ALA A 101 3.83 -11.10 -9.40
CA ALA A 101 5.18 -10.56 -9.42
C ALA A 101 5.21 -9.05 -9.14
N ALA A 102 4.20 -8.31 -9.61
CA ALA A 102 4.03 -6.91 -9.28
C ALA A 102 3.50 -6.74 -7.84
N ASP A 103 2.54 -7.55 -7.40
CA ASP A 103 2.01 -7.49 -6.03
C ASP A 103 3.10 -7.74 -4.96
N MET A 104 4.03 -8.66 -5.25
CA MET A 104 5.19 -8.99 -4.42
C MET A 104 6.41 -8.09 -4.64
N ASN A 105 6.24 -6.95 -5.32
CA ASN A 105 7.30 -5.96 -5.54
C ASN A 105 6.86 -4.60 -5.02
N ALA A 106 7.71 -3.93 -4.23
CA ALA A 106 7.32 -2.67 -3.59
C ALA A 106 6.93 -1.57 -4.59
N ALA A 107 7.69 -1.42 -5.68
CA ALA A 107 7.36 -0.47 -6.74
C ALA A 107 6.19 -0.96 -7.62
N GLY A 108 6.14 -2.25 -7.93
CA GLY A 108 5.08 -2.88 -8.72
C GLY A 108 3.70 -2.72 -8.08
N SER A 109 3.58 -3.13 -6.82
CA SER A 109 2.35 -3.02 -6.02
C SER A 109 1.91 -1.57 -5.87
N THR A 110 2.86 -0.65 -5.62
CA THR A 110 2.59 0.80 -5.59
C THR A 110 2.01 1.29 -6.91
N ARG A 111 2.57 0.89 -8.06
CA ARG A 111 2.05 1.30 -9.38
C ARG A 111 0.64 0.79 -9.64
N GLN A 112 0.34 -0.44 -9.23
CA GLN A 112 -1.01 -0.99 -9.36
C GLN A 112 -2.02 -0.27 -8.47
N PHE A 113 -1.66 0.02 -7.22
CA PHE A 113 -2.48 0.85 -6.33
C PHE A 113 -2.76 2.24 -6.94
N LEU A 114 -1.72 2.90 -7.47
CA LEU A 114 -1.85 4.22 -8.09
C LEU A 114 -2.69 4.19 -9.37
N ALA A 115 -2.61 3.10 -10.15
CA ALA A 115 -3.43 2.91 -11.34
C ALA A 115 -4.93 2.90 -11.02
N GLU A 116 -5.34 2.30 -9.89
CA GLU A 116 -6.72 2.36 -9.42
C GLU A 116 -7.06 3.71 -8.79
N MET A 117 -6.14 4.29 -8.01
CA MET A 117 -6.31 5.59 -7.37
C MET A 117 -6.66 6.71 -8.35
N VAL A 118 -5.95 6.81 -9.48
CA VAL A 118 -6.16 7.91 -10.44
C VAL A 118 -7.48 7.82 -11.22
N LYS A 119 -8.16 6.66 -11.18
CA LYS A 119 -9.50 6.49 -11.79
C LYS A 119 -10.60 7.12 -10.93
N ILE A 120 -10.32 7.46 -9.67
CA ILE A 120 -11.29 8.02 -8.75
C ILE A 120 -11.45 9.52 -9.02
N SER A 121 -12.68 9.94 -9.32
CA SER A 121 -12.98 11.37 -9.51
C SER A 121 -12.66 12.18 -8.25
N GLY A 122 -11.94 13.29 -8.43
CA GLY A 122 -11.54 14.20 -7.35
C GLY A 122 -10.42 13.67 -6.44
N TRP A 123 -9.70 12.62 -6.85
CA TRP A 123 -8.64 12.01 -6.02
C TRP A 123 -7.56 13.01 -5.56
N GLN A 124 -7.27 14.03 -6.37
CA GLN A 124 -6.18 14.99 -6.15
C GLN A 124 -6.31 15.78 -4.84
N THR A 125 -7.53 16.01 -4.38
CA THR A 125 -7.83 16.82 -3.19
C THR A 125 -8.67 16.05 -2.16
N MET A 126 -8.88 14.75 -2.40
CA MET A 126 -9.65 13.90 -1.50
C MET A 126 -8.87 13.64 -0.21
N ASP A 127 -9.56 13.53 0.91
CA ASP A 127 -8.94 13.03 2.15
C ASP A 127 -8.21 11.69 1.88
N PRO A 128 -6.90 11.57 2.20
CA PRO A 128 -6.12 10.38 1.87
C PRO A 128 -6.70 9.06 2.42
N GLY A 129 -7.28 9.07 3.62
CA GLY A 129 -7.90 7.88 4.19
C GLY A 129 -9.16 7.46 3.43
N THR A 130 -9.98 8.44 3.03
CA THR A 130 -11.15 8.22 2.17
C THR A 130 -10.75 7.72 0.79
N LEU A 131 -9.68 8.28 0.20
CA LEU A 131 -9.17 7.86 -1.09
C LEU A 131 -8.63 6.44 -1.05
N ALA A 132 -7.81 6.11 -0.05
CA ALA A 132 -7.29 4.77 0.19
C ALA A 132 -8.42 3.75 0.34
N GLN A 133 -9.44 4.06 1.14
CA GLN A 133 -10.62 3.20 1.28
C GLN A 133 -11.35 2.97 -0.05
N LYS A 134 -11.45 3.98 -0.91
CA LYS A 134 -12.08 3.82 -2.22
C LYS A 134 -11.28 2.89 -3.12
N VAL A 135 -9.95 3.04 -3.17
CA VAL A 135 -9.06 2.15 -3.94
C VAL A 135 -9.19 0.70 -3.45
N GLN A 136 -9.11 0.49 -2.14
CA GLN A 136 -9.17 -0.84 -1.52
C GLN A 136 -10.55 -1.52 -1.61
N ARG A 137 -11.60 -0.79 -2.01
CA ARG A 137 -12.93 -1.37 -2.28
C ARG A 137 -13.20 -1.62 -3.76
N SER A 138 -12.50 -0.91 -4.64
CA SER A 138 -12.67 -1.04 -6.09
C SER A 138 -11.89 -2.21 -6.68
N ALA A 139 -11.03 -2.83 -5.88
CA ALA A 139 -10.08 -3.85 -6.29
C ALA A 139 -9.94 -4.95 -5.24
#